data_AF-A0A2S2NB86-F1
#
_entry.id   AF-A0A2S2NB86-F1
#
_cell.length_a   1.000
_cell.length_b   1.000
_cell.length_c   1.000
_cell.angle_alpha   90.00
_cell.angle_beta   90.00
_cell.angle_gamma   90.00
#
_symmetry.space_group_name_H-M   'P 1'
#
loop_
_entity.id
_entity.type
_entity.pdbx_description
1 polymer ?
#
loop_
_entity_poly.entity_id
_entity_poly.type
_entity_poly.pdbx_seq_one_letter_code
_entity_poly.pdbx_strand_id
1 'polypeptide(L)'
;APTKALTVPRLELNAAVLLARWLSRIQKILSPQLDVVGLRAWSDSTIVLSWLTAPHESFKVYVSNRVHQIRSLLPNCYWQHIMSADNPADCASRGVMPTALARLDLYWRGPQIAYGEPSVWDESRPSLPLCELPELRVVSCAARISDEEKEWFVRFSSFDRMLRVVAYMRRFVEACHRNVAIRRSGVTRSLVTPGSEVTGPAFLRKTELDSAARVLAAESQRVHFATLWRELSA
;
A
#
# COMPACT_ATOMS: atom_id res chain seq x y z
N ALA A 1 -17.60 -23.50 -9.00
CA ALA A 1 -16.45 -22.66 -8.61
C ALA A 1 -15.99 -21.87 -9.83
N PRO A 2 -15.63 -20.58 -9.76
CA PRO A 2 -15.30 -19.82 -10.96
C PRO A 2 -13.92 -20.24 -11.49
N THR A 3 -13.91 -20.95 -12.61
CA THR A 3 -12.75 -21.48 -13.32
C THR A 3 -12.05 -20.39 -14.15
N LYS A 4 -11.47 -19.38 -13.49
CA LYS A 4 -10.53 -18.52 -14.21
C LYS A 4 -9.28 -19.35 -14.51
N ALA A 5 -8.91 -19.42 -15.79
CA ALA A 5 -7.67 -20.05 -16.22
C ALA A 5 -6.49 -19.47 -15.43
N LEU A 6 -5.63 -20.35 -14.92
CA LEU A 6 -4.41 -19.94 -14.22
C LEU A 6 -3.41 -19.40 -15.24
N THR A 7 -2.74 -18.30 -14.90
CA THR A 7 -1.63 -17.78 -15.69
C THR A 7 -0.41 -18.69 -15.55
N VAL A 8 0.49 -18.67 -16.52
CA VAL A 8 1.75 -19.46 -16.50
C VAL A 8 2.54 -19.25 -15.19
N PRO A 9 2.78 -18.01 -14.70
CA PRO A 9 3.47 -17.81 -13.42
C PRO A 9 2.74 -18.44 -12.23
N ARG A 10 1.40 -18.44 -12.21
CA ARG A 10 0.63 -19.09 -11.13
C ARG A 10 0.72 -20.62 -11.20
N LEU A 11 0.86 -21.19 -12.40
CA LEU A 11 1.09 -22.63 -12.58
C LEU A 11 2.50 -23.02 -12.11
N GLU A 12 3.51 -22.25 -12.48
CA GLU A 12 4.90 -22.43 -12.02
C GLU A 12 4.99 -22.31 -10.49
N LEU A 13 4.31 -21.33 -9.89
CA LEU A 13 4.23 -21.21 -8.43
C LEU A 13 3.53 -22.39 -7.77
N ASN A 14 2.50 -22.96 -8.41
CA ASN A 14 1.87 -24.19 -7.93
C ASN A 14 2.83 -25.39 -7.99
N ALA A 15 3.67 -25.47 -9.02
CA ALA A 15 4.72 -26.49 -9.11
C ALA A 15 5.72 -26.35 -7.95
N ALA A 16 6.12 -25.13 -7.61
CA ALA A 16 6.96 -24.86 -6.44
C ALA A 16 6.29 -25.23 -5.11
N VAL A 17 4.98 -24.98 -4.95
CA VAL A 17 4.21 -25.43 -3.77
C VAL A 17 4.19 -26.96 -3.68
N LEU A 18 3.99 -27.64 -4.81
CA LEU A 18 3.98 -29.11 -4.85
C LEU A 18 5.34 -29.67 -4.44
N LEU A 19 6.42 -29.13 -5.00
CA LEU A 19 7.78 -29.48 -4.63
C LEU A 19 8.04 -29.25 -3.14
N ALA A 20 7.62 -28.11 -2.60
CA ALA A 20 7.81 -27.78 -1.18
C ALA A 20 7.12 -28.78 -0.24
N ARG A 21 5.89 -29.18 -0.57
CA ARG A 21 5.15 -30.22 0.20
C ARG A 21 5.85 -31.57 0.12
N TRP A 22 6.34 -31.94 -1.05
CA TRP A 22 7.01 -33.21 -1.26
C TRP A 22 8.36 -33.28 -0.54
N LEU A 23 9.21 -32.26 -0.69
CA LEU A 23 10.48 -32.16 0.00
C LEU A 23 10.32 -32.13 1.53
N SER A 24 9.34 -31.37 2.04
CA SER A 24 9.04 -31.34 3.49
C SER A 24 8.66 -32.74 4.00
N ARG A 25 7.86 -33.50 3.24
CA ARG A 25 7.53 -34.89 3.56
C ARG A 25 8.77 -35.79 3.53
N ILE A 26 9.58 -35.71 2.49
CA ILE A 26 10.81 -36.51 2.35
C ILE A 26 11.75 -36.23 3.51
N GLN A 27 12.01 -34.96 3.82
CA GLN A 27 12.87 -34.55 4.92
C GLN A 27 12.38 -35.17 6.23
N LYS A 28 11.09 -35.06 6.54
CA LYS A 28 10.50 -35.65 7.75
C LYS A 28 10.70 -37.17 7.85
N ILE A 29 10.63 -37.88 6.73
CA ILE A 29 10.80 -39.34 6.67
C ILE A 29 12.28 -39.74 6.79
N LEU A 30 13.18 -38.97 6.18
CA LEU A 30 14.61 -39.32 6.07
C LEU A 30 15.47 -38.77 7.20
N SER A 31 15.10 -37.66 7.83
CA SER A 31 15.88 -37.06 8.95
C SER A 31 16.21 -38.02 10.10
N PRO A 32 15.38 -39.03 10.46
CA PRO A 32 15.76 -40.03 11.45
C PRO A 32 16.83 -41.03 10.98
N GLN A 33 17.01 -41.18 9.67
CA GLN A 33 17.90 -42.18 9.06
C GLN A 33 19.17 -41.57 8.46
N LEU A 34 19.12 -40.30 8.08
CA LEU A 34 20.19 -39.59 7.39
C LEU A 34 20.45 -38.23 8.05
N ASP A 35 21.72 -37.87 8.16
CA ASP A 35 22.11 -36.51 8.47
C ASP A 35 21.96 -35.62 7.23
N VAL A 36 20.88 -34.84 7.21
CA VAL A 36 20.56 -33.96 6.09
C VAL A 36 21.25 -32.61 6.29
N VAL A 37 22.42 -32.45 5.66
CA VAL A 37 23.27 -31.25 5.78
C VAL A 37 22.65 -30.00 5.13
N GLY A 38 21.77 -30.16 4.14
CA GLY A 38 21.11 -29.04 3.48
C GLY A 38 20.02 -29.44 2.50
N LEU A 39 19.15 -28.48 2.16
CA LEU A 39 18.06 -28.68 1.22
C LEU A 39 18.11 -27.65 0.10
N ARG A 40 18.08 -28.12 -1.15
CA ARG A 40 18.05 -27.29 -2.35
C ARG A 40 16.86 -27.64 -3.24
N ALA A 41 16.32 -26.62 -3.89
CA ALA A 41 15.24 -26.71 -4.85
C ALA A 41 15.57 -25.83 -6.06
N TRP A 42 15.32 -26.33 -7.26
CA TRP A 42 15.61 -25.61 -8.50
C TRP A 42 14.33 -25.27 -9.25
N SER A 43 14.32 -24.08 -9.86
CA SER A 43 13.26 -23.65 -10.78
C SER A 43 13.88 -22.82 -11.89
N ASP A 44 13.37 -22.96 -13.11
CA ASP A 44 13.71 -22.12 -14.25
C ASP A 44 12.83 -20.86 -14.34
N SER A 45 11.83 -20.72 -13.47
CA SER A 45 10.98 -19.54 -13.40
C SER A 45 11.62 -18.46 -12.54
N THR A 46 12.23 -17.48 -13.20
CA THR A 46 12.77 -16.27 -12.55
C THR A 46 11.69 -15.48 -11.81
N ILE A 47 10.42 -15.53 -12.27
CA ILE A 47 9.28 -14.91 -11.59
C ILE A 47 9.02 -15.61 -10.25
N VAL A 48 8.95 -16.95 -10.23
CA VAL A 48 8.74 -17.70 -8.98
C VAL A 48 9.89 -17.46 -8.01
N LEU A 49 11.13 -17.52 -8.49
CA LEU A 49 12.31 -17.25 -7.65
C LEU A 49 12.28 -15.84 -7.08
N SER A 50 11.88 -14.83 -7.86
CA SER A 50 11.75 -13.45 -7.39
C SER A 50 10.60 -13.27 -6.39
N TRP A 51 9.47 -13.98 -6.57
CA TRP A 51 8.40 -14.02 -5.56
C TRP A 51 8.87 -14.64 -4.24
N LEU A 52 9.76 -15.64 -4.30
CA LEU A 52 10.33 -16.32 -3.13
C LEU A 52 11.42 -15.51 -2.43
N THR A 53 11.95 -14.44 -3.02
CA THR A 53 12.92 -13.54 -2.37
C THR A 53 12.26 -12.30 -1.78
N ALA A 54 11.21 -11.77 -2.42
CA ALA A 54 10.48 -10.60 -1.97
C ALA A 54 9.61 -10.81 -0.71
N PRO A 55 9.27 -9.77 0.07
CA PRO A 55 8.27 -9.87 1.14
C PRO A 55 6.91 -10.29 0.57
N HIS A 56 6.32 -11.35 1.08
CA HIS A 56 5.14 -11.96 0.46
C HIS A 56 3.89 -11.08 0.56
N GLU A 57 3.86 -10.13 1.49
CA GLU A 57 2.79 -9.16 1.72
C GLU A 57 2.67 -8.17 0.56
N SER A 58 3.76 -8.02 -0.20
CA SER A 58 3.83 -7.18 -1.40
C SER A 58 2.94 -7.71 -2.53
N PHE A 59 2.51 -8.98 -2.49
CA PHE A 59 1.75 -9.61 -3.58
C PHE A 59 0.27 -9.85 -3.24
N LYS A 60 -0.58 -9.88 -4.25
CA LYS A 60 -2.00 -10.23 -4.13
C LYS A 60 -2.16 -11.58 -3.43
N VAL A 61 -3.30 -11.76 -2.77
CA VAL A 61 -3.60 -12.87 -1.84
C VAL A 61 -3.19 -14.24 -2.38
N TYR A 62 -3.44 -14.54 -3.66
CA TYR A 62 -3.10 -15.83 -4.27
C TYR A 62 -1.61 -16.16 -4.20
N VAL A 63 -0.76 -15.22 -4.62
CA VAL A 63 0.70 -15.38 -4.63
C VAL A 63 1.23 -15.30 -3.20
N SER A 64 0.77 -14.32 -2.43
CA SER A 64 1.14 -14.11 -1.02
C SER A 64 0.99 -15.38 -0.18
N ASN A 65 -0.17 -16.02 -0.23
CA ASN A 65 -0.45 -17.23 0.57
C ASN A 65 0.42 -18.42 0.15
N ARG A 66 0.77 -18.52 -1.13
CA ARG A 66 1.60 -19.63 -1.65
C ARG A 66 3.07 -19.45 -1.33
N VAL A 67 3.58 -18.23 -1.48
CA VAL A 67 4.93 -17.87 -1.04
C VAL A 67 5.08 -18.11 0.46
N HIS A 68 4.08 -17.70 1.26
CA HIS A 68 4.02 -18.01 2.68
C HIS A 68 4.10 -19.52 2.92
N GLN A 69 3.21 -20.29 2.28
CA GLN A 69 3.19 -21.75 2.43
C GLN A 69 4.54 -22.40 2.08
N ILE A 70 5.19 -22.00 0.99
CA ILE A 70 6.49 -22.55 0.59
C ILE A 70 7.54 -22.26 1.67
N ARG A 71 7.63 -21.02 2.14
CA ARG A 71 8.59 -20.61 3.17
C ARG A 71 8.33 -21.30 4.51
N SER A 72 7.06 -21.52 4.88
CA SER A 72 6.71 -22.26 6.10
C SER A 72 7.08 -23.74 6.02
N LEU A 73 6.90 -24.36 4.85
CA LEU A 73 7.22 -25.77 4.64
C LEU A 73 8.74 -26.01 4.59
N LEU A 74 9.47 -25.08 3.97
CA LEU A 74 10.89 -25.19 3.67
C LEU A 74 11.67 -23.93 4.09
N PRO A 75 11.78 -23.62 5.40
CA PRO A 75 12.37 -22.36 5.87
C PRO A 75 13.87 -22.24 5.55
N ASN A 76 14.59 -23.37 5.53
CA ASN A 76 16.04 -23.43 5.32
C ASN A 76 16.42 -23.94 3.92
N CYS A 77 15.50 -23.90 2.96
CA CYS A 77 15.77 -24.38 1.61
C CYS A 77 16.39 -23.28 0.75
N TYR A 78 17.47 -23.63 0.06
CA TYR A 78 18.08 -22.80 -0.95
C TYR A 78 17.38 -22.99 -2.29
N TRP A 79 16.66 -21.97 -2.73
CA TRP A 79 16.02 -21.91 -4.04
C TRP A 79 16.99 -21.33 -5.06
N GLN A 80 17.24 -22.07 -6.13
CA GLN A 80 18.22 -21.72 -7.16
C GLN A 80 17.60 -21.75 -8.55
N HIS A 81 18.20 -20.98 -9.45
CA HIS A 81 17.85 -21.02 -10.85
C HIS A 81 18.50 -22.23 -11.54
N ILE A 82 17.77 -22.83 -12.46
CA ILE A 82 18.31 -23.76 -13.45
C ILE A 82 17.86 -23.31 -14.83
N MET A 83 18.69 -23.48 -15.85
CA MET A 83 18.26 -23.18 -17.21
C MET A 83 17.11 -24.11 -17.62
N SER A 84 16.11 -23.61 -18.36
CA SER A 84 14.98 -24.45 -18.82
C SER A 84 15.44 -25.66 -19.63
N ALA A 85 16.54 -25.55 -20.39
CA ALA A 85 17.13 -26.66 -21.14
C ALA A 85 17.66 -27.79 -20.24
N ASP A 86 18.03 -27.47 -19.00
CA ASP A 86 18.55 -28.40 -18.01
C ASP A 86 17.49 -28.77 -16.95
N ASN A 87 16.25 -28.28 -17.08
CA ASN A 87 15.19 -28.57 -16.13
C ASN A 87 14.50 -29.91 -16.46
N PRO A 88 14.71 -30.99 -15.67
CA PRO A 88 14.08 -32.27 -15.95
C PRO A 88 12.56 -32.23 -15.79
N ALA A 89 12.02 -31.33 -14.96
CA ALA A 89 10.56 -31.23 -14.75
C ALA A 89 9.83 -30.78 -16.03
N ASP A 90 10.51 -30.03 -16.90
CA ASP A 90 9.95 -29.51 -18.15
C ASP A 90 9.60 -30.62 -19.15
N CYS A 91 10.34 -31.74 -19.09
CA CYS A 91 10.07 -32.91 -19.90
C CYS A 91 8.68 -33.51 -19.61
N ALA A 92 8.26 -33.50 -18.33
CA ALA A 92 6.95 -34.02 -17.92
C ALA A 92 5.85 -32.96 -18.02
N SER A 93 6.13 -31.70 -17.71
CA SER A 93 5.12 -30.63 -17.66
C SER A 93 4.61 -30.20 -19.04
N ARG A 94 5.44 -30.30 -20.09
CA ARG A 94 5.08 -29.94 -21.48
C ARG A 94 4.30 -31.03 -22.23
N GLY A 95 4.22 -32.22 -21.65
CA GLY A 95 3.65 -33.39 -22.30
C GLY A 95 4.65 -34.04 -23.25
N VAL A 96 4.94 -35.31 -23.02
CA VAL A 96 5.84 -36.12 -23.85
C VAL A 96 5.22 -37.49 -24.07
N MET A 97 5.41 -38.04 -25.28
CA MET A 97 4.95 -39.39 -25.58
C MET A 97 5.75 -40.41 -24.75
N PRO A 98 5.12 -41.48 -24.21
CA PRO A 98 5.82 -42.46 -23.37
C PRO A 98 7.08 -43.06 -24.01
N THR A 99 7.05 -43.28 -25.33
CA THR A 99 8.19 -43.81 -26.11
C THR A 99 9.35 -42.83 -26.20
N ALA A 100 9.07 -41.53 -26.24
CA ALA A 100 10.09 -40.49 -26.23
C ALA A 100 10.63 -40.27 -24.80
N LEU A 101 9.76 -40.31 -23.78
CA LEU A 101 10.15 -40.17 -22.37
C LEU A 101 11.20 -41.21 -21.97
N ALA A 102 11.05 -42.46 -22.41
CA ALA A 102 12.01 -43.53 -22.13
C ALA A 102 13.44 -43.23 -22.64
N ARG A 103 13.60 -42.30 -23.58
CA ARG A 103 14.88 -41.90 -24.17
C ARG A 103 15.40 -40.56 -23.66
N LEU A 104 14.67 -39.87 -22.78
CA LEU A 104 15.06 -38.57 -22.24
C LEU A 104 16.02 -38.74 -21.06
N ASP A 105 17.32 -38.77 -21.35
CA ASP A 105 18.38 -38.90 -20.33
C ASP A 105 18.26 -37.80 -19.26
N LEU A 106 17.92 -36.57 -19.64
CA LEU A 106 17.75 -35.46 -18.69
C LEU A 106 16.68 -35.79 -17.62
N TYR A 107 15.56 -36.41 -18.00
CA TYR A 107 14.49 -36.74 -17.04
C TYR A 107 14.91 -37.83 -16.06
N TRP A 108 15.57 -38.88 -16.55
CA TRP A 108 15.91 -40.06 -15.75
C TRP A 108 17.21 -39.92 -14.96
N ARG A 109 18.19 -39.20 -15.51
CA ARG A 109 19.50 -38.98 -14.87
C ARG A 109 19.57 -37.63 -14.17
N GLY A 110 18.72 -36.68 -14.53
CA GLY A 110 18.81 -35.32 -14.03
C GLY A 110 19.94 -34.51 -14.67
N PRO A 111 20.07 -33.23 -14.30
CA PRO A 111 21.05 -32.32 -14.87
C PRO A 111 22.44 -32.55 -14.30
N GLN A 112 23.48 -32.26 -15.09
CA GLN A 112 24.88 -32.44 -14.67
C GLN A 112 25.24 -31.63 -13.41
N ILE A 113 24.60 -30.47 -13.23
CA ILE A 113 24.81 -29.62 -12.05
C ILE A 113 24.50 -30.34 -10.73
N ALA A 114 23.57 -31.29 -10.72
CA ALA A 114 23.21 -32.04 -9.51
C ALA A 114 24.33 -32.99 -9.04
N TYR A 115 25.26 -33.34 -9.92
CA TYR A 115 26.42 -34.19 -9.62
C TYR A 115 27.68 -33.39 -9.28
N GLY A 116 27.65 -32.07 -9.49
CA GLY A 116 28.75 -31.18 -9.15
C GLY A 116 28.90 -30.98 -7.64
N GLU A 117 30.06 -30.46 -7.23
CA GLU A 117 30.30 -30.11 -5.84
C GLU A 117 29.43 -28.90 -5.43
N PRO A 118 28.90 -28.84 -4.20
CA PRO A 118 28.04 -27.74 -3.77
C PRO A 118 28.64 -26.34 -3.89
N SER A 119 29.96 -26.25 -3.89
CA SER A 119 30.77 -25.04 -4.09
C SER A 119 30.60 -24.43 -5.49
N VAL A 120 30.23 -25.25 -6.48
CA VAL A 120 30.06 -24.84 -7.89
C VAL A 120 28.65 -24.33 -8.16
N TRP A 121 27.71 -24.58 -7.25
CA TRP A 121 26.33 -24.10 -7.41
C TRP A 121 26.27 -22.60 -7.20
N ASP A 122 25.81 -21.90 -8.23
CA ASP A 122 25.64 -20.45 -8.16
C ASP A 122 24.61 -20.09 -7.08
N GLU A 123 25.03 -19.28 -6.11
CA GLU A 123 24.15 -18.73 -5.09
C GLU A 123 23.41 -17.48 -5.58
N SER A 124 23.71 -17.01 -6.79
CA SER A 124 23.02 -15.88 -7.39
C SER A 124 21.53 -16.22 -7.55
N ARG A 125 20.70 -15.39 -6.93
CA ARG A 125 19.25 -15.45 -7.09
C ARG A 125 18.90 -14.43 -8.14
N PRO A 126 18.37 -14.84 -9.32
CA PRO A 126 17.80 -13.86 -10.23
C PRO A 126 16.70 -13.12 -9.48
N SER A 127 16.91 -11.83 -9.24
CA SER A 127 15.96 -10.95 -8.58
C SER A 127 15.49 -9.92 -9.59
N LEU A 128 14.25 -10.06 -10.04
CA LEU A 128 13.58 -9.00 -10.78
C LEU A 128 13.21 -7.88 -9.80
N PRO A 129 13.29 -6.61 -10.22
CA PRO A 129 12.76 -5.50 -9.44
C PRO A 129 11.29 -5.73 -9.04
N LEU A 130 10.91 -5.35 -7.82
CA LEU A 130 9.54 -5.54 -7.32
C LEU A 130 8.46 -4.94 -8.25
N CYS A 131 8.77 -3.81 -8.91
CA CYS A 131 7.86 -3.14 -9.84
C CYS A 131 7.61 -3.93 -11.13
N GLU A 132 8.51 -4.83 -11.51
CA GLU A 132 8.39 -5.69 -12.71
C GLU A 132 7.65 -6.99 -12.39
N LEU A 133 7.42 -7.30 -11.11
CA LEU A 133 6.78 -8.54 -10.71
C LEU A 133 5.26 -8.50 -10.92
N PRO A 134 4.69 -9.54 -11.56
CA PRO A 134 3.26 -9.65 -11.67
C PRO A 134 2.64 -9.86 -10.29
N GLU A 135 1.34 -9.53 -10.19
CA GLU A 135 0.54 -9.72 -8.98
C GLU A 135 0.98 -8.86 -7.78
N LEU A 136 1.79 -7.82 -7.98
CA LEU A 136 2.07 -6.84 -6.93
C LEU A 136 0.75 -6.21 -6.42
N ARG A 137 0.64 -6.01 -5.11
CA ARG A 137 -0.43 -5.21 -4.52
C ARG A 137 -0.15 -3.77 -4.89
N VAL A 138 -1.15 -3.10 -5.46
CA VAL A 138 -1.09 -1.65 -5.67
C VAL A 138 -1.17 -1.01 -4.30
N VAL A 139 -0.03 -0.55 -3.78
CA VAL A 139 0.01 0.33 -2.61
C VAL A 139 -0.20 1.74 -3.16
N SER A 140 -1.39 2.28 -2.98
CA SER A 140 -1.65 3.70 -3.25
C SER A 140 -0.94 4.51 -2.18
N CYS A 141 0.30 4.91 -2.45
CA CYS A 141 0.98 5.92 -1.65
C CYS A 141 0.30 7.27 -1.91
N ALA A 142 -0.62 7.67 -1.03
CA ALA A 142 -1.08 9.05 -1.01
C ALA A 142 0.10 9.90 -0.51
N ALA A 143 0.88 10.44 -1.45
CA ALA A 143 1.89 11.42 -1.12
C ALA A 143 1.17 12.68 -0.60
N ARG A 144 1.27 12.93 0.70
CA ARG A 144 0.95 14.25 1.25
C ARG A 144 2.01 15.20 0.70
N ILE A 145 1.62 16.05 -0.23
CA ILE A 145 2.42 17.24 -0.55
C ILE A 145 2.39 18.07 0.73
N SER A 146 3.50 18.09 1.44
CA SER A 146 3.74 19.03 2.51
C SER A 146 3.97 20.40 1.86
N ASP A 147 2.89 21.06 1.43
CA ASP A 147 2.89 22.52 1.52
C ASP A 147 3.17 22.81 2.99
N GLU A 148 4.22 23.58 3.28
CA GLU A 148 4.36 24.19 4.60
C GLU A 148 3.00 24.79 4.94
N GLU A 149 2.33 24.26 5.96
CA GLU A 149 1.05 24.77 6.44
C GLU A 149 1.31 26.18 6.99
N LYS A 150 1.43 27.17 6.10
CA LYS A 150 1.54 28.56 6.48
C LYS A 150 0.23 28.92 7.13
N GLU A 151 0.29 29.06 8.45
CA GLU A 151 -0.88 29.36 9.24
C GLU A 151 -1.58 30.58 8.66
N TRP A 152 -2.89 30.50 8.50
CA TRP A 152 -3.67 31.49 7.76
C TRP A 152 -3.56 32.91 8.37
N PHE A 153 -3.19 33.01 9.65
CA PHE A 153 -2.97 34.27 10.35
C PHE A 153 -1.65 34.97 10.01
N VAL A 154 -0.71 34.31 9.34
CA VAL A 154 0.57 34.93 8.88
C VAL A 154 0.33 36.14 7.96
N ARG A 155 -0.87 36.23 7.37
CA ARG A 155 -1.29 37.36 6.52
C ARG A 155 -1.59 38.64 7.31
N PHE A 156 -1.65 38.61 8.64
CA PHE A 156 -1.95 39.77 9.47
C PHE A 156 -0.70 40.26 10.19
N SER A 157 -0.47 41.57 10.13
CA SER A 157 0.66 42.23 10.79
C SER A 157 0.51 42.36 12.31
N SER A 158 -0.70 42.14 12.85
CA SER A 158 -0.95 42.15 14.31
C SER A 158 -2.26 41.44 14.65
N PHE A 159 -2.37 40.98 15.90
CA PHE A 159 -3.59 40.38 16.45
C PHE A 159 -4.78 41.35 16.36
N ASP A 160 -4.59 42.63 16.71
CA ASP A 160 -5.65 43.64 16.61
C ASP A 160 -6.18 43.82 15.19
N ARG A 161 -5.30 43.73 14.18
CA ARG A 161 -5.71 43.79 12.77
C ARG A 161 -6.55 42.58 12.40
N MET A 162 -6.10 41.39 12.78
CA MET A 162 -6.85 40.14 12.57
C MET A 162 -8.23 40.20 13.22
N LEU A 163 -8.30 40.63 14.47
CA LEU A 163 -9.52 40.74 15.25
C LEU A 163 -10.54 41.69 14.60
N ARG A 164 -10.08 42.87 14.17
CA ARG A 164 -10.93 43.85 13.46
C ARG A 164 -11.44 43.30 12.12
N VAL A 165 -10.58 42.64 11.35
CA VAL A 165 -10.98 42.05 10.05
C VAL A 165 -12.07 41.00 10.24
N VAL A 166 -11.90 40.07 11.19
CA VAL A 166 -12.91 39.04 11.47
C VAL A 166 -14.21 39.67 11.98
N ALA A 167 -14.14 40.69 12.83
CA ALA A 167 -15.33 41.40 13.31
C ALA A 167 -16.11 42.05 12.15
N TYR A 168 -15.42 42.70 11.20
CA TYR A 168 -16.05 43.27 10.01
C TYR A 168 -16.65 42.21 9.08
N MET A 169 -15.94 41.10 8.84
CA MET A 169 -16.47 39.99 8.05
C MET A 169 -17.77 39.45 8.65
N ARG A 170 -17.83 39.30 9.97
CA ARG A 170 -19.04 38.84 10.67
C ARG A 170 -20.17 39.85 10.59
N ARG A 171 -19.89 41.14 10.81
CA ARG A 171 -20.88 42.21 10.65
C ARG A 171 -21.48 42.20 9.24
N PHE A 172 -20.65 41.98 8.22
CA PHE A 172 -21.10 41.85 6.83
C PHE A 172 -21.99 40.62 6.63
N VAL A 173 -21.55 39.45 7.09
CA VAL A 173 -22.33 38.19 7.00
C VAL A 173 -23.69 38.33 7.68
N GLU A 174 -23.75 38.93 8.86
CA GLU A 174 -25.01 39.20 9.55
C GLU A 174 -25.91 40.18 8.78
N ALA A 175 -25.34 41.21 8.16
CA ALA A 175 -26.10 42.12 7.31
C ALA A 175 -26.68 41.39 6.08
N CYS A 176 -25.91 40.49 5.46
CA CYS A 176 -26.40 39.62 4.39
C CYS A 176 -27.54 38.72 4.85
N HIS A 177 -27.41 38.05 6.01
CA HIS A 177 -28.47 37.21 6.55
C HIS A 177 -29.74 38.00 6.90
N ARG A 178 -29.61 39.18 7.50
CA ARG A 178 -30.74 40.08 7.78
C ARG A 178 -31.45 40.50 6.50
N ASN A 179 -30.71 40.87 5.46
CA ASN A 179 -31.28 41.24 4.16
C ASN A 179 -32.02 40.09 3.47
N VAL A 180 -31.52 38.85 3.60
CA VAL A 180 -32.21 37.65 3.10
C VAL A 180 -33.49 37.37 3.89
N ALA A 181 -33.46 37.54 5.22
CA ALA A 181 -34.63 37.35 6.07
C ALA A 181 -35.74 38.37 5.77
N ILE A 182 -35.40 39.65 5.59
CA ILE A 182 -36.34 40.72 5.23
C ILE A 182 -36.98 40.47 3.86
N ARG A 183 -36.21 39.99 2.88
CA ARG A 183 -36.75 39.62 1.56
C ARG A 183 -37.72 38.44 1.62
N ARG A 184 -37.54 37.52 2.58
CA ARG A 184 -38.42 36.35 2.77
C ARG A 184 -39.68 36.64 3.56
N SER A 185 -39.68 37.66 4.43
CA SER A 185 -40.85 38.03 5.25
C SER A 185 -41.86 38.92 4.52
N GLY A 186 -41.63 39.27 3.26
CA GLY A 186 -42.58 40.02 2.43
C GLY A 186 -42.83 41.48 2.86
N VAL A 187 -42.05 42.01 3.81
CA VAL A 187 -42.18 43.41 4.25
C VAL A 187 -41.52 44.31 3.20
N THR A 188 -42.33 44.90 2.33
CA THR A 188 -41.92 45.93 1.39
C THR A 188 -41.32 47.13 2.13
N ARG A 189 -40.13 47.53 1.68
CA ARG A 189 -39.27 48.60 2.20
C ARG A 189 -39.87 50.00 1.94
N SER A 190 -41.12 50.26 2.34
CA SER A 190 -41.86 51.49 2.00
C SER A 190 -42.21 52.40 3.19
N LEU A 191 -41.65 52.18 4.38
CA LEU A 191 -41.86 53.07 5.54
C LEU A 191 -40.58 53.34 6.35
N VAL A 192 -39.41 53.35 5.70
CA VAL A 192 -38.19 53.83 6.35
C VAL A 192 -37.87 55.21 5.78
N THR A 193 -38.10 56.23 6.60
CA THR A 193 -37.65 57.61 6.40
C THR A 193 -36.16 57.65 6.05
N PRO A 194 -35.73 58.50 5.10
CA PRO A 194 -34.33 58.64 4.72
C PRO A 194 -33.59 59.36 5.84
N GLY A 195 -33.08 58.60 6.82
CA GLY A 195 -32.37 59.15 7.98
C GLY A 195 -32.07 58.18 9.12
N SER A 196 -32.65 56.97 9.14
CA SER A 196 -32.33 55.95 10.15
C SER A 196 -31.29 54.97 9.60
N GLU A 197 -30.05 55.12 10.08
CA GLU A 197 -28.85 54.31 9.77
C GLU A 197 -29.13 52.80 9.80
N VAL A 198 -29.14 52.16 8.62
CA VAL A 198 -29.09 50.69 8.48
C VAL A 198 -27.64 50.17 8.56
N THR A 199 -26.67 51.07 8.52
CA THR A 199 -25.27 50.80 8.84
C THR A 199 -25.10 50.87 10.35
N GLY A 200 -24.77 49.75 10.99
CA GLY A 200 -24.29 49.78 12.38
C GLY A 200 -23.17 50.81 12.57
N PRO A 201 -22.85 51.20 13.81
CA PRO A 201 -21.94 52.31 14.08
C PRO A 201 -20.62 52.18 13.29
N ALA A 202 -20.08 53.31 12.84
CA ALA A 202 -18.83 53.37 12.08
C ALA A 202 -17.66 52.66 12.80
N PHE A 203 -17.75 52.56 14.13
CA PHE A 203 -16.82 51.86 15.00
C PHE A 203 -17.30 50.44 15.35
N LEU A 204 -16.35 49.53 15.62
CA LEU A 204 -16.62 48.20 16.14
C LEU A 204 -16.98 48.29 17.63
N ARG A 205 -18.08 47.64 18.03
CA ARG A 205 -18.46 47.52 19.45
C ARG A 205 -17.58 46.48 20.13
N LYS A 206 -17.38 46.63 21.44
CA LYS A 206 -16.67 45.64 22.26
C LYS A 206 -17.24 44.23 22.09
N THR A 207 -18.56 44.09 22.05
CA THR A 207 -19.23 42.80 21.86
C THR A 207 -18.91 42.14 20.52
N GLU A 208 -18.68 42.92 19.46
CA GLU A 208 -18.30 42.39 18.14
C GLU A 208 -16.85 41.91 18.14
N LEU A 209 -15.96 42.65 18.82
CA LEU A 209 -14.57 42.24 19.02
C LEU A 209 -14.48 40.98 19.87
N ASP A 210 -15.20 40.90 20.99
CA ASP A 210 -15.25 39.72 21.86
C ASP A 210 -15.79 38.49 21.10
N SER A 211 -16.80 38.69 20.26
CA SER A 211 -17.37 37.65 19.42
C SER A 211 -16.39 37.18 18.34
N ALA A 212 -15.62 38.10 17.74
CA ALA A 212 -14.55 37.76 16.80
C ALA A 212 -13.42 36.97 17.48
N ALA A 213 -13.01 37.36 18.70
CA ALA A 213 -11.99 36.66 19.47
C ALA A 213 -12.38 35.20 19.76
N ARG A 214 -13.65 34.96 20.12
CA ARG A 214 -14.15 33.59 20.35
C ARG A 214 -14.11 32.74 19.08
N VAL A 215 -14.43 33.32 17.93
CA VAL A 215 -14.37 32.60 16.64
C VAL A 215 -12.93 32.26 16.27
N LEU A 216 -12.02 33.21 16.45
CA LEU A 216 -10.58 32.99 16.25
C LEU A 216 -10.06 31.84 17.11
N ALA A 217 -10.41 31.84 18.40
CA ALA A 217 -10.04 30.77 19.33
C ALA A 217 -10.66 29.42 18.93
N ALA A 218 -11.94 29.41 18.58
CA ALA A 218 -12.64 28.19 18.18
C ALA A 218 -12.08 27.58 16.89
N GLU A 219 -11.76 28.39 15.88
CA GLU A 219 -11.14 27.91 14.64
C GLU A 219 -9.71 27.43 14.85
N SER A 220 -8.92 28.13 15.68
CA SER A 220 -7.58 27.67 16.06
C SER A 220 -7.64 26.32 16.78
N GLN A 221 -8.54 26.16 17.74
CA GLN A 221 -8.78 24.88 18.41
C GLN A 221 -9.25 23.81 17.42
N ARG A 222 -10.21 24.09 16.54
CA ARG A 222 -10.71 23.10 15.57
C ARG A 222 -9.61 22.56 14.66
N VAL A 223 -8.66 23.41 14.25
CA VAL A 223 -7.58 23.02 13.35
C VAL A 223 -6.45 22.30 14.09
N HIS A 224 -6.03 22.78 15.25
CA HIS A 224 -4.80 22.31 15.90
C HIS A 224 -5.03 21.36 17.09
N PHE A 225 -6.21 21.37 17.71
CA PHE A 225 -6.47 20.58 18.92
C PHE A 225 -6.41 19.07 18.66
N ALA A 226 -6.86 18.62 17.48
CA ALA A 226 -6.76 17.20 17.10
C ALA A 226 -5.31 16.74 16.87
N THR A 227 -4.39 17.65 16.56
CA THR A 227 -2.96 17.36 16.41
C THR A 227 -2.29 17.35 17.78
N LEU A 228 -2.52 18.37 18.61
CA LEU A 228 -2.07 18.42 20.00
C LEU A 228 -2.56 17.22 20.83
N TRP A 229 -3.82 16.81 20.65
CA TRP A 229 -4.36 15.62 21.33
C TRP A 229 -3.64 14.34 20.93
N ARG A 230 -3.29 14.19 19.63
CA ARG A 230 -2.54 13.02 19.15
C ARG A 230 -1.11 12.99 19.68
N GLU A 231 -0.47 14.14 19.82
CA GLU A 231 0.87 14.26 20.41
C GLU A 231 0.88 13.92 21.91
N LEU A 232 -0.16 14.33 22.66
CA LEU A 232 -0.29 14.04 24.08
C LEU A 232 -0.78 12.62 24.40
N SER A 233 -1.38 11.93 23.42
CA SER A 233 -1.90 10.56 23.56
C SER A 233 -0.91 9.48 23.10
N ALA A 234 0.27 9.89 22.60
CA ALA A 234 1.38 9.02 22.21
C ALA A 234 2.39 8.90 23.35
#